data_AF-A0A7Y5I0W4-F1
#
_entry.id   AF-A0A7Y5I0W4-F1
#
_cell.length_a   1.000
_cell.length_b   1.000
_cell.length_c   1.000
_cell.angle_alpha   90.00
_cell.angle_beta   90.00
_cell.angle_gamma   90.00
#
_symmetry.space_group_name_H-M   'P 1'
#
loop_
_entity.id
_entity.type
_entity.pdbx_description
1 polymer ?
#
loop_
_entity_poly.entity_id
_entity_poly.type
_entity_poly.pdbx_seq_one_letter_code
_entity_poly.pdbx_strand_id
1 'polypeptide(L)' 'LACAPANAQAEVRASAHYVTQTRGGDGAAREFCDLLLMASGRYASLLAHYCA' A
#
# COMPACT_ATOMS: atom_id res chain seq x y z
N LEU A 1 0.79 10.87 -6.89
CA LEU A 1 1.63 9.86 -6.23
C LEU A 1 1.49 8.55 -7.01
N ALA A 2 2.59 7.94 -7.45
CA ALA A 2 2.59 6.67 -8.17
C ALA A 2 3.16 5.55 -7.28
N CYS A 3 2.60 4.35 -7.38
CA CYS A 3 2.99 3.17 -6.59
C CYS A 3 3.22 1.98 -7.52
N ALA A 4 4.20 1.13 -7.19
CA ALA A 4 4.47 -0.12 -7.91
C ALA A 4 4.67 -1.30 -6.93
N PRO A 5 4.25 -2.53 -7.29
CA PRO A 5 4.52 -3.71 -6.46
C PRO A 5 6.00 -4.14 -6.52
N ALA A 6 6.43 -4.93 -5.53
CA ALA A 6 7.81 -5.43 -5.45
C ALA A 6 8.31 -6.16 -6.71
N ASN A 7 7.41 -6.85 -7.41
CA ASN A 7 7.69 -7.62 -8.63
C ASN A 7 7.43 -6.84 -9.94
N ALA A 8 7.20 -5.53 -9.88
CA ALA A 8 7.12 -4.72 -11.09
C ALA A 8 8.48 -4.66 -11.82
N GLN A 9 8.42 -4.40 -13.13
CA GLN A 9 9.61 -4.15 -13.96
C GLN A 9 10.46 -3.00 -13.36
N ALA A 10 11.78 -3.09 -13.51
CA ALA A 10 12.74 -2.23 -12.84
C ALA A 10 12.50 -0.74 -13.14
N GLU A 11 12.17 -0.40 -14.37
CA GLU A 11 11.93 0.95 -14.85
C GLU A 11 10.62 1.53 -14.26
N VAL A 12 9.59 0.70 -14.09
CA VAL A 12 8.36 1.08 -13.37
C VAL A 12 8.66 1.33 -11.88
N ARG A 13 9.46 0.47 -11.23
CA ARG A 13 9.87 0.67 -9.84
C ARG A 13 10.68 1.95 -9.65
N ALA A 14 11.61 2.22 -10.56
CA ALA A 14 12.45 3.43 -10.53
C ALA A 14 11.63 4.72 -10.69
N SER A 15 10.47 4.65 -11.37
CA SER A 15 9.56 5.79 -11.57
C SER A 15 8.51 5.94 -10.45
N ALA A 16 8.39 4.96 -9.55
CA ALA A 16 7.39 4.97 -8.49
C ALA A 16 7.83 5.83 -7.30
N HIS A 17 6.88 6.52 -6.67
CA HIS A 17 7.14 7.29 -5.45
C HIS A 17 7.20 6.38 -4.22
N TYR A 18 6.52 5.23 -4.31
CA TYR A 18 6.52 4.18 -3.31
C TYR A 18 6.53 2.82 -4.01
N VAL A 19 7.35 1.90 -3.52
CA VAL A 19 7.34 0.50 -3.95
C VAL A 19 6.95 -0.33 -2.74
N THR A 20 5.89 -1.13 -2.88
CA THR A 20 5.43 -2.00 -1.78
C THR A 20 6.45 -3.11 -1.53
N GLN A 21 6.50 -3.62 -0.31
CA GLN A 21 7.32 -4.77 0.04
C GLN A 21 6.68 -6.07 -0.47
N THR A 22 5.36 -6.16 -0.40
CA THR A 22 4.60 -7.29 -0.95
C THR A 22 4.55 -7.25 -2.47
N ARG A 23 4.44 -8.42 -3.09
CA ARG A 23 4.29 -8.59 -4.53
C ARG A 23 2.84 -8.34 -4.95
N GLY A 24 2.64 -8.03 -6.23
CA GLY A 24 1.31 -8.00 -6.83
C GLY A 24 0.65 -9.38 -6.73
N GLY A 25 -0.58 -9.42 -6.22
CA GLY A 25 -1.30 -10.66 -5.88
C GLY A 25 -1.13 -11.10 -4.42
N ASP A 26 -0.04 -10.69 -3.77
CA ASP A 26 0.31 -11.11 -2.40
C ASP A 26 0.04 -10.01 -1.36
N GLY A 27 -0.84 -9.05 -1.69
CA GLY A 27 -1.23 -7.97 -0.76
C GLY A 27 -0.67 -6.59 -1.07
N ALA A 28 0.06 -6.37 -2.17
CA ALA A 28 0.62 -5.05 -2.54
C ALA A 28 -0.41 -3.91 -2.51
N ALA A 29 -1.60 -4.14 -3.09
CA ALA A 29 -2.66 -3.14 -3.08
C ALA A 29 -3.16 -2.86 -1.65
N ARG A 30 -3.24 -3.89 -0.80
CA ARG A 30 -3.67 -3.74 0.59
C ARG A 30 -2.65 -2.95 1.41
N GLU A 31 -1.37 -3.28 1.27
CA GLU A 31 -0.27 -2.55 1.92
C GLU A 31 -0.33 -1.05 1.56
N PHE A 32 -0.52 -0.73 0.27
CA PHE A 32 -0.62 0.66 -0.16
C PHE A 32 -1.90 1.34 0.37
N CYS A 33 -3.05 0.66 0.38
CA CYS A 33 -4.27 1.18 0.99
C CYS A 33 -4.08 1.48 2.48
N ASP A 34 -3.41 0.60 3.23
CA ASP A 34 -3.12 0.79 4.65
C ASP A 34 -2.22 2.02 4.86
N LEU A 35 -1.19 2.21 4.01
CA LEU A 35 -0.36 3.43 4.02
C LEU A 35 -1.21 4.70 3.83
N LEU A 36 -2.15 4.71 2.88
CA LEU A 36 -3.04 5.85 2.64
C LEU A 36 -4.00 6.09 3.83
N LEU A 37 -4.52 5.04 4.43
CA LEU A 37 -5.38 5.13 5.62
C LEU A 37 -4.62 5.67 6.84
N MET A 38 -3.37 5.24 7.02
CA MET A 38 -2.49 5.74 8.06
C MET A 38 -2.15 7.21 7.84
N ALA A 39 -1.73 7.57 6.63
CA ALA A 39 -1.39 8.95 6.27
C ALA A 39 -2.59 9.92 6.38
N SER A 40 -3.82 9.42 6.20
CA SER A 40 -5.05 10.20 6.37
C SER A 40 -5.65 10.15 7.78
N GLY A 41 -5.01 9.46 8.73
CA GLY A 41 -5.48 9.34 10.11
C GLY A 41 -6.76 8.51 10.29
N ARG A 42 -7.16 7.71 9.29
CA ARG A 42 -8.42 6.94 9.28
C ARG A 42 -8.27 5.51 9.74
N TYR A 43 -7.04 4.99 9.77
CA TYR A 43 -6.77 3.58 10.03
C TYR A 43 -7.31 3.11 11.39
N ALA A 44 -7.07 3.86 12.47
CA ALA A 44 -7.49 3.47 13.82
C ALA A 44 -9.03 3.35 13.95
N SER A 45 -9.77 4.31 13.40
CA SER A 45 -11.25 4.27 13.41
C SER A 45 -11.78 3.10 12.59
N LEU A 46 -11.18 2.83 11.43
CA LEU A 46 -11.56 1.68 10.61
C LEU A 46 -11.31 0.36 11.35
N LEU A 47 -10.14 0.22 11.98
CA LEU A 47 -9.77 -0.98 12.73
C LEU A 47 -10.73 -1.21 13.91
N ALA A 48 -11.06 -0.16 14.66
CA ALA A 48 -12.01 -0.24 15.76
C ALA A 48 -13.38 -0.79 15.34
N HIS A 49 -13.87 -0.45 14.14
CA HIS A 49 -15.15 -0.97 13.63
C HIS A 49 -15.16 -2.47 13.35
N TYR A 50 -14.01 -3.08 13.05
CA TYR A 50 -13.92 -4.53 12.79
C TYR A 50 -13.53 -5.36 14.02
N CYS A 51 -13.07 -4.71 15.10
CA CYS A 51 -12.72 -5.38 16.36
C CYS A 51 -13.87 -5.43 17.38
N ALA A 52 -15.00 -4.77 17.09
CA ALA A 52 -16.22 -4.82 17.88
C ALA A 52 -17.09 -6.01 17.46
#